data_AF-A0A383CXZ5-F1
#
_entry.id   AF-A0A383CXZ5-F1
#
_cell.length_a   1.000
_cell.length_b   1.000
_cell.length_c   1.000
_cell.angle_alpha   90.00
_cell.angle_beta   90.00
_cell.angle_gamma   90.00
#
_symmetry.space_group_name_H-M   'P 1'
#
loop_
_entity.id
_entity.type
_entity.pdbx_description
1 polymer ?
#
loop_
_entity_poly.entity_id
_entity_poly.type
_entity_poly.pdbx_seq_one_letter_code
_entity_poly.pdbx_strand_id
1 'polypeptide(L)'
;MGCSIRDLVTNSFGFVITARDGLSRRGQLRTPHGSVETPAFMSVGTAGAVKAVIPRDLEAVGAEIVLANTYHLLLRPGHELISKLGGLHRFMGWSHPI
;
A
#
# COMPACT_ATOMS: atom_id res chain seq x y z
N MET A 1 -9.86 -24.44 -23.12
CA MET A 1 -8.90 -24.00 -22.08
C MET A 1 -8.59 -22.53 -22.30
N GLY A 2 -9.48 -21.64 -21.90
CA GLY A 2 -9.33 -20.21 -22.07
C GLY A 2 -9.19 -19.56 -20.70
N CYS A 3 -7.96 -19.32 -20.26
CA CYS A 3 -7.72 -18.36 -19.19
C CYS A 3 -7.92 -16.97 -19.83
N SER A 4 -9.03 -16.32 -19.51
CA SER A 4 -9.30 -14.97 -19.98
C SER A 4 -8.32 -14.02 -19.28
N ILE A 5 -7.72 -13.08 -20.00
CA ILE A 5 -6.92 -11.99 -19.42
C ILE A 5 -7.67 -11.25 -18.29
N ARG A 6 -9.02 -11.28 -18.30
CA ARG A 6 -9.85 -10.70 -17.24
C ARG A 6 -9.74 -11.45 -15.92
N ASP A 7 -9.55 -12.77 -15.94
CA ASP A 7 -9.42 -13.60 -14.73
C ASP A 7 -8.08 -13.40 -14.01
N LEU A 8 -7.04 -13.00 -14.76
CA LEU A 8 -5.73 -12.62 -14.20
C LEU A 8 -5.74 -11.24 -13.51
N VAL A 9 -6.70 -10.37 -13.86
CA VAL A 9 -6.77 -9.00 -13.32
C VAL A 9 -7.68 -8.92 -12.08
N THR A 10 -8.78 -9.68 -12.04
CA THR A 10 -9.73 -9.67 -10.90
C THR A 10 -9.23 -10.36 -9.64
N ASN A 11 -8.17 -11.18 -9.70
CA ASN A 11 -7.66 -11.91 -8.53
C ASN A 11 -6.62 -11.13 -7.69
N SER A 12 -6.31 -9.90 -8.09
CA SER A 12 -5.20 -9.11 -7.53
C SER A 12 -5.60 -8.23 -6.33
N PHE A 13 -6.90 -8.01 -6.11
CA PHE A 13 -7.44 -7.26 -4.98
C PHE A 13 -8.63 -7.99 -4.38
N GLY A 14 -8.63 -8.20 -3.06
CA GLY A 14 -9.73 -8.90 -2.40
C GLY A 14 -9.75 -8.70 -0.89
N PHE A 15 -10.95 -8.74 -0.29
CA PHE A 15 -11.11 -8.58 1.15
C PHE A 15 -11.91 -9.75 1.73
N VAL A 16 -11.39 -10.34 2.80
CA VAL A 16 -12.05 -11.45 3.52
C VAL A 16 -12.15 -11.10 5.00
N ILE A 17 -13.32 -11.31 5.59
CA ILE A 17 -13.52 -11.23 7.04
C ILE A 17 -13.24 -12.63 7.62
N THR A 18 -12.29 -12.72 8.54
CA THR A 18 -11.85 -13.97 9.17
C THR A 18 -12.52 -14.20 10.53
N ALA A 19 -12.93 -13.14 11.23
CA ALA A 19 -13.68 -13.24 12.48
C ALA A 19 -14.56 -12.00 12.72
N ARG A 20 -15.57 -12.14 13.58
CA ARG A 20 -16.47 -11.06 14.03
C ARG A 20 -16.71 -11.17 15.52
N ASP A 21 -16.83 -10.02 16.18
CA ASP A 21 -17.31 -9.86 17.56
C ASP A 21 -18.19 -8.62 17.63
N GLY A 22 -19.51 -8.81 17.71
CA GLY A 22 -20.48 -7.73 17.53
C GLY A 22 -20.30 -6.98 16.19
N LEU A 23 -20.01 -5.68 16.26
CA LEU A 23 -19.72 -4.84 15.10
C LEU A 23 -18.24 -4.88 14.66
N SER A 24 -17.36 -5.42 15.50
CA SER A 24 -15.93 -5.53 15.24
C SER A 24 -15.64 -6.63 14.22
N ARG A 25 -14.66 -6.37 13.35
CA ARG A 25 -14.29 -7.28 12.25
C ARG A 25 -12.79 -7.44 12.22
N ARG A 26 -12.35 -8.71 12.19
CA ARG A 26 -11.01 -9.07 11.76
C ARG A 26 -11.07 -9.53 10.31
N GLY A 27 -10.13 -9.10 9.49
CA GLY A 27 -10.09 -9.51 8.11
C GLY A 27 -8.72 -9.30 7.47
N GLN A 28 -8.60 -9.72 6.23
CA GLN A 28 -7.38 -9.58 5.44
C GLN A 28 -7.73 -8.93 4.11
N LEU A 29 -7.01 -7.85 3.79
CA LEU A 29 -7.02 -7.18 2.50
C LEU A 29 -5.83 -7.69 1.68
N ARG A 30 -6.09 -8.35 0.56
CA ARG A 30 -5.08 -8.74 -0.43
C ARG A 30 -4.96 -7.68 -1.50
N THR A 31 -3.73 -7.32 -1.84
CA THR A 31 -3.39 -6.37 -2.91
C THR A 31 -2.24 -6.95 -3.76
N PRO A 32 -1.92 -6.36 -4.92
CA PRO A 32 -0.79 -6.80 -5.72
C PRO A 32 0.57 -6.68 -5.02
N HIS A 33 0.69 -5.78 -4.03
CA HIS A 33 1.95 -5.49 -3.34
C HIS A 33 2.04 -6.12 -1.95
N GLY A 34 1.06 -6.95 -1.56
CA GLY A 34 1.05 -7.62 -0.26
C GLY A 34 -0.34 -7.73 0.35
N SER A 35 -0.41 -8.37 1.51
CA SER A 35 -1.63 -8.47 2.31
C SER A 35 -1.54 -7.55 3.53
N VAL A 36 -2.70 -7.08 3.99
CA VAL A 36 -2.86 -6.21 5.16
C VAL A 36 -3.92 -6.81 6.06
N GLU A 37 -3.57 -7.09 7.31
CA GLU A 37 -4.50 -7.48 8.36
C GLU A 37 -5.32 -6.27 8.81
N THR A 38 -6.60 -6.49 9.07
CA THR A 38 -7.54 -5.45 9.53
C THR A 38 -8.08 -5.83 10.91
N PRO A 39 -8.23 -4.86 11.83
CA PRO A 39 -8.08 -3.40 11.66
C PRO A 39 -6.64 -2.95 11.43
N ALA A 40 -6.43 -2.07 10.43
CA ALA A 40 -5.10 -1.59 10.03
C ALA A 40 -4.92 -0.12 10.42
N PHE A 41 -3.72 0.24 10.88
CA PHE A 41 -3.30 1.63 11.06
C PHE A 41 -2.27 1.98 9.99
N MET A 42 -2.58 2.97 9.14
CA MET A 42 -1.70 3.41 8.07
C MET A 42 -0.82 4.57 8.54
N SER A 43 0.50 4.40 8.49
CA SER A 43 1.44 5.48 8.76
C SER A 43 1.41 6.50 7.61
N VAL A 44 1.24 7.79 7.93
CA VAL A 44 1.05 8.86 6.94
C VAL A 44 2.38 9.51 6.56
N GLY A 45 2.72 9.51 5.28
CA GLY A 45 3.80 10.32 4.73
C GLY A 45 3.31 11.71 4.31
N THR A 46 3.83 12.77 4.95
CA THR A 46 3.57 14.16 4.54
C THR A 46 4.80 14.76 3.86
N ALA A 47 4.59 15.35 2.66
CA ALA A 47 5.61 16.03 1.83
C ALA A 47 6.64 15.14 1.09
N GLY A 48 6.20 14.12 0.33
CA GLY A 48 7.06 13.42 -0.64
C GLY A 48 8.15 12.53 -0.03
N ALA A 49 8.15 12.43 1.29
CA ALA A 49 8.83 11.43 2.09
C ALA A 49 7.86 11.12 3.25
N VAL A 50 7.89 9.89 3.77
CA VAL A 50 7.55 9.73 5.20
C VAL A 50 8.66 10.47 5.93
N LYS A 51 8.46 11.76 6.22
CA LYS A 51 9.47 12.59 6.88
C LYS A 51 9.87 11.85 8.17
N ALA A 52 11.13 11.42 8.20
CA ALA A 52 11.83 10.82 9.33
C ALA A 52 11.63 9.33 9.65
N VAL A 53 11.02 8.51 8.78
CA VAL A 53 11.01 7.05 9.01
C VAL A 53 11.60 6.32 7.81
N ILE A 54 12.72 5.64 8.05
CA ILE A 54 13.36 4.78 7.05
C ILE A 54 12.40 3.59 6.81
N PRO A 55 12.18 3.10 5.58
CA PRO A 55 11.32 1.94 5.31
C PRO A 55 11.57 0.76 6.26
N ARG A 56 12.84 0.53 6.61
CA ARG A 56 13.28 -0.45 7.60
C ARG A 56 12.63 -0.27 8.98
N ASP A 57 12.46 0.96 9.45
CA ASP A 57 11.86 1.22 10.76
C ASP A 57 10.35 0.97 10.71
N LEU A 58 9.69 1.26 9.58
CA LEU A 58 8.28 0.93 9.34
C LEU A 58 8.07 -0.59 9.33
N GLU A 59 8.94 -1.32 8.65
CA GLU A 59 8.93 -2.79 8.65
C GLU A 59 9.16 -3.35 10.07
N ALA A 60 10.11 -2.76 10.82
CA ALA A 60 10.42 -3.20 12.18
C ALA A 60 9.26 -3.03 13.16
N VAL A 61 8.40 -2.03 12.97
CA VAL A 61 7.18 -1.84 13.78
C VAL A 61 5.97 -2.62 13.25
N GLY A 62 6.15 -3.41 12.18
CA GLY A 62 5.09 -4.24 11.61
C GLY A 62 4.09 -3.46 10.76
N ALA A 63 4.49 -2.34 10.15
CA ALA A 63 3.63 -1.65 9.20
C ALA A 63 3.43 -2.51 7.94
N GLU A 64 2.18 -2.80 7.61
CA GLU A 64 1.83 -3.58 6.41
C GLU A 64 1.39 -2.68 5.25
N ILE A 65 1.06 -1.42 5.53
CA ILE A 65 0.59 -0.44 4.56
C ILE A 65 0.92 0.97 5.04
N VAL A 66 1.30 1.84 4.10
CA VAL A 66 1.52 3.27 4.35
C VAL A 66 0.51 4.09 3.55
N LEU A 67 0.36 5.38 3.89
CA LEU A 67 -0.42 6.33 3.09
C LEU A 67 0.51 7.37 2.49
N ALA A 68 0.44 7.55 1.18
CA ALA A 68 1.15 8.61 0.46
C ALA A 68 0.20 9.70 -0.06
N ASN A 69 0.45 10.94 0.34
CA ASN A 69 -0.39 12.06 -0.06
C ASN A 69 -0.07 12.54 -1.49
N THR A 70 -1.05 12.45 -2.38
CA THR A 70 -0.90 12.81 -3.80
C THR A 70 -0.71 14.30 -4.04
N TYR A 71 -1.32 15.18 -3.24
CA TYR A 71 -1.18 16.64 -3.38
C TYR A 71 0.29 17.06 -3.23
N HIS A 72 0.96 16.55 -2.21
CA HIS A 72 2.38 16.86 -2.00
C HIS A 72 3.26 16.28 -3.09
N LEU A 73 3.05 15.02 -3.47
CA LEU A 73 3.82 14.35 -4.53
C LEU A 73 3.69 15.05 -5.88
N LEU A 74 2.51 15.58 -6.18
CA LEU A 74 2.24 16.35 -7.40
C LEU A 74 3.03 17.66 -7.43
N LEU A 75 3.08 18.39 -6.32
CA LEU A 75 3.78 19.67 -6.26
C LEU A 75 5.29 19.51 -6.23
N ARG A 76 5.81 18.55 -5.44
CA ARG A 76 7.23 18.21 -5.34
C ARG A 76 7.37 16.73 -4.93
N PRO A 77 8.11 15.90 -5.68
CA PRO A 77 8.95 16.22 -6.83
C PRO A 77 8.21 16.29 -8.19
N GLY A 78 6.91 15.97 -8.24
CA GLY A 78 6.13 15.85 -9.47
C GLY A 78 5.97 14.40 -9.92
N HIS A 79 4.76 14.07 -10.39
CA HIS A 79 4.40 12.69 -10.78
C HIS A 79 5.20 12.18 -12.00
N GLU A 80 5.60 13.06 -12.92
CA GLU A 80 6.43 12.68 -14.08
C GLU A 80 7.80 12.15 -13.65
N LEU A 81 8.44 12.80 -12.66
CA LEU A 81 9.73 12.34 -12.16
C LEU A 81 9.58 10.99 -11.44
N ILE A 82 8.55 10.85 -10.60
CA ILE A 82 8.25 9.59 -9.89
C ILE A 82 8.05 8.45 -10.90
N SER A 83 7.30 8.70 -11.98
CA SER A 83 7.09 7.73 -13.06
C SER A 83 8.40 7.35 -13.74
N LYS A 84 9.23 8.33 -14.13
CA LYS A 84 10.55 8.11 -14.74
C LYS A 84 11.52 7.32 -13.84
N LEU A 85 11.40 7.46 -12.51
CA LEU A 85 12.20 6.72 -11.54
C LEU A 85 11.67 5.31 -11.24
N GLY A 86 10.60 4.87 -11.89
CA GLY A 86 10.05 3.52 -11.76
C GLY A 86 8.88 3.40 -10.78
N GLY A 87 8.19 4.50 -10.50
CA GLY A 87 6.97 4.53 -9.69
C GLY A 87 7.21 4.78 -8.20
N LEU A 88 6.12 4.99 -7.46
CA LEU A 88 6.16 5.47 -6.08
C LEU A 88 6.82 4.47 -5.12
N HIS A 89 6.56 3.17 -5.27
CA HIS A 89 7.20 2.11 -4.48
C HIS A 89 8.73 2.18 -4.58
N ARG A 90 9.27 2.26 -5.81
CA ARG A 90 10.72 2.37 -6.04
C ARG A 90 11.29 3.70 -5.55
N PHE A 91 10.54 4.78 -5.72
CA PHE A 91 10.92 6.10 -5.24
C PHE A 91 11.03 6.17 -3.70
N MET A 92 10.10 5.51 -2.98
CA MET A 92 10.08 5.49 -1.52
C MET A 92 10.93 4.36 -0.91
N GLY A 93 11.39 3.39 -1.71
CA GLY A 93 12.04 2.18 -1.20
C GLY A 93 11.10 1.30 -0.38
N TRP A 94 9.80 1.31 -0.70
CA TRP A 94 8.76 0.57 0.00
C TRP A 94 8.12 -0.44 -0.96
N SER A 95 8.18 -1.73 -0.62
CA SER A 95 7.68 -2.82 -1.47
C SER A 95 6.27 -3.31 -1.12
N HIS A 96 5.71 -2.82 0.00
CA HIS A 96 4.37 -3.18 0.47
C HIS A 96 3.32 -2.17 -0.03
N PRO A 97 2.02 -2.36 0.27
CA PRO A 97 0.95 -1.43 -0.14
C PRO A 97 1.15 0.04 0.30
N ILE A 98 0.70 0.98 -0.54
CA ILE A 98 0.72 2.45 -0.37
C ILE A 98 -0.68 3.02 -0.62
#